data_AF-D3ALG5-F1
#
_entry.id   AF-D3ALG5-F1
#
_cell.length_a   1.000
_cell.length_b   1.000
_cell.length_c   1.000
_cell.angle_alpha   90.00
_cell.angle_beta   90.00
_cell.angle_gamma   90.00
#
_symmetry.space_group_name_H-M   'P 1'
#
loop_
_entity.id
_entity.type
_entity.pdbx_description
1 polymer ?
#
loop_
_entity_poly.entity_id
_entity_poly.type
_entity_poly.pdbx_seq_one_letter_code
_entity_poly.pdbx_strand_id
1 'polypeptide(L)'
;MFSYDEIQKYNETEVMIYKYVISNIEKIPYMTIRELANEMHISTSTLLRFCSKNGYDGYSELKKAVKAETYVLKMQPPLEDLQELSLFLKEQIQVLLKEKFHFLLKRLKILTI
;
A
#
# COMPACT_ATOMS: atom_id res chain seq x y z
N MET A 1 -3.63 2.09 -9.43
CA MET A 1 -2.40 2.42 -10.20
C MET A 1 -1.54 1.21 -10.61
N PHE A 2 -1.07 0.35 -9.69
CA PHE A 2 -0.28 -0.86 -9.98
C PHE A 2 -0.98 -2.12 -9.46
N SER A 3 -1.01 -3.20 -10.24
CA SER A 3 -1.61 -4.48 -9.84
C SER A 3 -0.63 -5.38 -9.09
N TYR A 4 -1.16 -6.34 -8.32
CA TYR A 4 -0.34 -7.32 -7.59
C TYR A 4 0.55 -8.14 -8.53
N ASP A 5 0.00 -8.59 -9.67
CA ASP A 5 0.71 -9.39 -10.66
C ASP A 5 1.85 -8.64 -11.36
N GLU A 6 1.73 -7.31 -11.50
CA GLU A 6 2.81 -6.45 -12.01
C GLU A 6 3.93 -6.34 -10.98
N ILE A 7 3.58 -6.08 -9.72
CA ILE A 7 4.55 -5.89 -8.63
C ILE A 7 5.38 -7.16 -8.40
N GLN A 8 4.79 -8.35 -8.52
CA GLN A 8 5.54 -9.61 -8.39
C GLN A 8 6.61 -9.82 -9.47
N LYS A 9 6.48 -9.15 -10.61
CA LYS A 9 7.42 -9.24 -11.75
C LYS A 9 8.50 -8.15 -11.71
N TYR A 10 8.55 -7.36 -10.64
CA TYR A 10 9.52 -6.30 -10.48
C TYR A 10 10.88 -6.85 -10.03
N ASN A 11 11.94 -6.31 -10.62
CA ASN A 11 13.29 -6.42 -10.06
C ASN A 11 13.46 -5.45 -8.87
N GLU A 12 14.62 -5.52 -8.21
CA GLU A 12 14.92 -4.70 -7.02
C GLU A 12 14.78 -3.19 -7.26
N THR A 13 15.25 -2.70 -8.42
CA THR A 13 15.16 -1.28 -8.78
C THR A 13 13.70 -0.87 -9.03
N GLU A 14 12.92 -1.71 -9.70
CA GLU A 14 11.51 -1.45 -9.97
C GLU A 14 10.68 -1.48 -8.67
N VAL A 15 10.97 -2.39 -7.74
CA VAL A 15 10.38 -2.41 -6.40
C VAL A 15 10.74 -1.12 -5.64
N MET A 16 11.98 -0.64 -5.75
CA MET A 16 12.40 0.61 -5.13
C MET A 16 11.62 1.80 -5.70
N ILE A 17 11.48 1.90 -7.03
CA ILE A 17 10.70 2.95 -7.71
C ILE A 17 9.24 2.90 -7.25
N TYR A 18 8.63 1.72 -7.27
CA TYR A 18 7.26 1.52 -6.82
C TYR A 18 7.06 2.01 -5.37
N LYS A 19 7.91 1.56 -4.44
CA LYS A 19 7.83 1.96 -3.03
C LYS A 19 7.95 3.46 -2.87
N TYR A 20 8.92 4.08 -3.54
CA TYR A 20 9.12 5.52 -3.47
C TYR A 20 7.90 6.29 -3.99
N VAL A 21 7.32 5.88 -5.13
CA VAL A 21 6.13 6.53 -5.71
C VAL A 21 4.94 6.46 -4.76
N ILE A 22 4.67 5.30 -4.15
CA ILE A 22 3.57 5.13 -3.20
C ILE A 22 3.80 5.94 -1.92
N SER A 23 5.01 5.93 -1.36
CA SER A 23 5.34 6.69 -0.14
C SER A 23 5.31 8.21 -0.35
N ASN A 24 5.44 8.69 -1.59
CA ASN A 24 5.52 10.12 -1.92
C ASN A 24 4.40 10.55 -2.89
N ILE A 25 3.24 9.90 -2.81
CA ILE A 25 2.14 10.03 -3.80
C ILE A 25 1.64 11.48 -3.99
N GLU A 26 1.76 12.32 -2.96
CA GLU A 26 1.39 13.73 -3.03
C GLU A 26 2.45 14.60 -3.72
N LYS A 27 3.72 14.20 -3.65
CA LYS A 27 4.86 14.97 -4.17
C LYS A 27 5.10 14.70 -5.66
N ILE A 28 4.98 13.43 -6.08
CA ILE A 28 5.30 12.96 -7.45
C ILE A 28 4.65 13.79 -8.57
N PRO A 29 3.36 14.21 -8.51
CA PRO A 29 2.73 15.00 -9.57
C PRO A 29 3.44 16.33 -9.87
N TYR A 30 4.18 16.86 -8.89
CA TYR A 30 4.88 18.15 -8.97
C TYR A 30 6.36 18.00 -9.32
N MET A 31 6.90 16.78 -9.33
CA MET A 31 8.28 16.52 -9.72
C MET A 31 8.42 16.34 -11.24
N THR A 32 9.55 16.75 -11.77
CA THR A 32 10.06 16.35 -13.08
C THR A 32 10.71 14.97 -12.99
N ILE A 33 10.86 14.29 -14.12
CA ILE A 33 11.55 12.99 -14.16
C ILE A 33 13.01 13.11 -13.70
N ARG A 34 13.66 14.27 -13.92
CA ARG A 34 15.05 14.51 -13.51
C ARG A 34 15.17 14.63 -12.00
N GLU A 35 14.25 15.35 -11.35
CA GLU A 35 14.22 15.45 -9.88
C GLU A 35 13.98 14.09 -9.24
N LEU A 36 13.01 13.32 -9.76
CA LEU A 36 12.74 11.97 -9.24
C LEU A 36 13.94 11.04 -9.43
N ALA A 37 14.57 11.07 -10.61
CA ALA A 37 15.79 10.32 -10.91
C ALA A 37 16.92 10.67 -9.94
N ASN A 38 17.12 11.97 -9.68
CA ASN A 38 18.16 12.46 -8.78
C ASN A 38 17.91 12.03 -7.32
N GLU A 39 16.69 12.16 -6.82
CA GLU A 39 16.35 11.77 -5.44
C GLU A 39 16.48 10.26 -5.20
N MET A 40 16.19 9.45 -6.23
CA MET A 40 16.33 8.01 -6.17
C MET A 40 17.72 7.49 -6.57
N HIS A 41 18.64 8.38 -6.97
CA HIS A 41 19.96 8.04 -7.49
C HIS A 41 19.94 7.05 -8.67
N ILE A 42 18.98 7.21 -9.58
CA ILE A 42 18.84 6.39 -10.80
C ILE A 42 18.81 7.26 -12.05
N SER A 43 19.01 6.65 -13.23
CA SER A 43 18.90 7.39 -14.48
C SER A 43 17.43 7.69 -14.84
N THR A 44 17.20 8.79 -15.55
CA THR A 44 15.87 9.07 -16.16
C THR A 44 15.43 7.96 -17.12
N SER A 45 16.38 7.29 -17.79
CA SER A 45 16.09 6.15 -18.65
C SER A 45 15.53 4.94 -17.88
N THR A 46 15.96 4.74 -16.63
CA THR A 46 15.44 3.69 -15.74
C THR A 46 13.99 3.96 -15.40
N LEU A 47 13.65 5.21 -15.06
CA LEU A 47 12.25 5.61 -14.81
C LEU A 47 11.39 5.49 -16.07
N LEU A 48 11.89 5.86 -17.25
CA LEU A 48 11.15 5.69 -18.50
C LEU A 48 10.85 4.22 -18.79
N ARG A 49 11.84 3.33 -18.62
CA ARG A 49 11.62 1.88 -18.75
C ARG A 49 10.59 1.37 -17.75
N PHE A 50 10.63 1.84 -16.50
CA PHE A 50 9.62 1.53 -15.49
C PHE A 50 8.21 2.00 -15.92
N CYS A 51 8.10 3.22 -16.47
CA CYS A 51 6.83 3.75 -16.97
C CYS A 51 6.29 2.87 -18.10
N SER A 52 7.10 2.57 -19.11
CA SER A 52 6.71 1.74 -20.24
C SER A 52 6.34 0.30 -19.83
N LYS A 53 7.06 -0.29 -18.87
CA LYS A 53 6.74 -1.63 -18.32
C LYS A 53 5.35 -1.68 -17.67
N ASN A 54 4.90 -0.56 -17.11
CA ASN A 54 3.59 -0.41 -16.49
C ASN A 54 2.53 0.17 -17.44
N GLY A 55 2.78 0.14 -18.75
CA GLY A 55 1.82 0.60 -19.76
C GLY A 55 1.65 2.12 -19.84
N TYR A 56 2.52 2.91 -19.20
CA TYR A 56 2.50 4.36 -19.32
C TYR A 56 3.34 4.84 -20.50
N ASP A 57 2.79 5.76 -21.29
CA ASP A 57 3.51 6.45 -22.37
C ASP A 57 4.40 7.57 -21.81
N GLY A 58 5.40 7.14 -21.05
CA GLY A 58 6.35 8.02 -20.37
C GLY A 58 5.88 8.54 -19.02
N TYR A 59 6.72 9.40 -18.42
CA TYR A 59 6.55 9.85 -17.03
C TYR A 59 5.34 10.78 -16.83
N SER A 60 4.90 11.50 -17.87
CA SER A 60 3.73 12.38 -17.77
C SER A 60 2.46 11.60 -17.46
N GLU A 61 2.27 10.44 -18.09
CA GLU A 61 1.11 9.56 -17.84
C GLU A 61 1.16 8.95 -16.44
N LEU A 62 2.34 8.54 -15.96
CA LEU A 62 2.51 8.11 -14.57
C LEU A 62 2.07 9.21 -13.59
N LYS A 63 2.46 10.47 -13.82
CA LYS A 63 2.04 11.60 -12.96
C LYS A 63 0.54 11.80 -12.94
N LYS A 64 -0.13 11.64 -14.09
CA LYS A 64 -1.60 11.72 -14.17
C LYS A 64 -2.25 10.61 -13.37
N ALA A 65 -1.77 9.37 -13.51
CA ALA A 65 -2.26 8.22 -12.75
C ALA A 65 -2.09 8.42 -11.23
N VAL A 66 -0.92 8.89 -10.80
CA VAL A 66 -0.64 9.22 -9.40
C VAL A 66 -1.58 10.32 -8.89
N LYS A 67 -1.76 11.40 -9.67
CA LYS A 67 -2.65 12.51 -9.27
C LYS A 67 -4.10 12.05 -9.11
N ALA A 68 -4.57 11.16 -9.98
CA ALA A 68 -5.91 10.57 -9.88
C ALA A 68 -6.06 9.73 -8.60
N GLU A 69 -5.05 8.90 -8.27
CA GLU A 69 -5.03 8.10 -7.04
C GLU A 69 -5.05 9.00 -5.79
N THR A 70 -4.24 10.07 -5.76
CA THR A 70 -4.23 11.05 -4.67
C THR A 70 -5.59 11.74 -4.49
N TYR A 71 -6.31 12.01 -5.59
CA TYR A 71 -7.65 12.59 -5.52
C TYR A 71 -8.67 11.61 -4.90
N VAL A 72 -8.63 10.33 -5.30
CA VAL A 72 -9.48 9.28 -4.73
C VAL A 72 -9.22 9.13 -3.23
N LEU A 73 -7.95 9.14 -2.79
CA LEU A 73 -7.59 9.06 -1.37
C LEU A 73 -8.15 10.24 -0.55
N LYS A 74 -8.21 11.44 -1.14
CA LYS A 74 -8.74 12.65 -0.48
C LYS A 74 -10.26 12.74 -0.48
N MET A 75 -10.93 12.06 -1.40
CA MET A 75 -12.39 12.04 -1.52
C MET A 75 -13.06 10.93 -0.73
N GLN A 76 -12.31 10.03 -0.09
CA GLN A 76 -12.92 9.08 0.81
C GLN A 76 -13.59 9.83 1.96
N PRO A 77 -14.83 9.46 2.35
CA PRO A 77 -15.46 10.03 3.54
C PRO A 77 -14.52 9.86 4.75
N PRO A 78 -14.61 10.75 5.76
CA PRO A 78 -13.71 10.71 6.91
C PRO A 78 -13.58 9.29 7.44
N LEU A 79 -12.33 8.83 7.56
CA LEU A 79 -11.99 7.49 8.00
C LEU A 79 -12.41 7.24 9.48
N GLU A 80 -12.95 8.24 10.16
CA GLU A 80 -13.40 8.21 11.56
C GLU A 80 -14.46 7.11 11.79
N ASP A 81 -15.50 7.04 10.96
CA ASP A 81 -16.55 6.03 11.12
C ASP A 81 -16.01 4.60 10.91
N LEU A 82 -15.12 4.42 9.92
CA LEU A 82 -14.51 3.13 9.64
C LEU A 82 -13.46 2.74 10.69
N GLN A 83 -12.77 3.72 11.29
CA GLN A 83 -11.83 3.49 12.39
C GLN A 83 -12.57 3.06 13.65
N GLU A 84 -13.68 3.71 13.99
CA GLU A 84 -14.53 3.35 15.13
C GLU A 84 -15.09 1.93 14.96
N LEU A 85 -15.61 1.60 13.78
CA LEU A 85 -16.04 0.24 13.45
C LEU A 85 -14.89 -0.77 13.51
N SER A 86 -13.69 -0.42 13.04
CA SER A 86 -12.50 -1.26 13.15
C SER A 86 -12.09 -1.50 14.61
N LEU A 87 -12.16 -0.46 15.45
CA LEU A 87 -11.85 -0.55 16.87
C LEU A 87 -12.83 -1.48 17.57
N PHE A 88 -14.13 -1.28 17.31
CA PHE A 88 -15.20 -2.11 17.84
C PHE A 88 -15.04 -3.59 17.42
N LEU A 89 -14.78 -3.85 16.14
CA LEU A 89 -14.56 -5.21 15.64
C LEU A 89 -13.33 -5.87 16.28
N LYS A 90 -12.24 -5.12 16.47
CA LYS A 90 -11.04 -5.63 17.17
C LYS A 90 -11.35 -6.01 18.62
N GLU A 91 -12.10 -5.19 19.33
CA GLU A 91 -12.50 -5.46 20.71
C GLU A 91 -13.41 -6.69 20.81
N GLN A 92 -14.41 -6.80 19.93
CA GLN A 92 -15.31 -7.96 19.87
C GLN A 92 -14.55 -9.26 19.56
N ILE A 93 -13.62 -9.23 18.59
CA ILE A 93 -12.78 -10.39 18.26
C ILE A 93 -11.89 -10.78 19.44
N GLN A 94 -11.29 -9.81 20.14
CA GLN A 94 -10.46 -10.07 21.34
C GLN A 94 -11.24 -10.77 22.45
N VAL A 95 -12.48 -10.33 22.70
CA VAL A 95 -13.36 -10.95 23.70
C VAL A 95 -13.66 -12.40 23.31
N LEU A 96 -14.13 -12.63 22.07
CA LEU A 96 -14.45 -13.96 21.57
C LEU A 96 -13.25 -14.92 21.61
N LEU A 97 -12.05 -14.43 21.27
CA LEU A 97 -10.82 -15.22 21.35
C LEU A 97 -10.50 -15.59 22.79
N LYS A 98 -10.57 -14.65 23.75
CA LYS A 98 -10.33 -14.93 25.16
C LYS A 98 -11.33 -15.92 25.74
N GLU A 99 -12.61 -15.78 25.42
CA GLU A 99 -13.66 -16.71 25.87
C GLU A 99 -13.42 -18.12 25.32
N LYS A 100 -13.13 -18.24 24.02
CA LYS A 100 -12.79 -19.54 23.41
C LYS A 100 -11.53 -20.15 24.02
N PHE A 101 -10.48 -19.34 24.24
CA PHE A 101 -9.23 -19.83 24.84
C PHE A 101 -9.45 -20.30 26.29
N HIS A 102 -10.19 -19.53 27.09
CA HIS A 102 -10.59 -19.92 28.45
C HIS A 102 -11.42 -21.21 28.47
N PHE A 103 -12.37 -21.36 27.55
CA PHE A 103 -13.17 -22.58 27.39
C PHE A 103 -12.30 -23.78 27.01
N LEU A 104 -11.35 -23.61 26.08
CA LEU A 104 -10.40 -24.65 25.70
C LEU A 104 -9.48 -25.05 26.86
N LEU A 105 -8.97 -24.08 27.63
CA LEU A 105 -8.15 -24.33 28.81
C LEU A 105 -8.93 -25.09 29.90
N LYS A 106 -10.21 -24.76 30.13
CA LYS A 106 -11.08 -25.53 31.03
C LYS A 106 -11.26 -26.97 30.55
N ARG A 107 -11.49 -27.21 29.26
CA ARG A 107 -11.61 -28.57 28.71
C ARG A 107 -10.32 -29.36 28.82
N LEU A 108 -9.16 -28.73 28.60
CA LEU A 108 -7.85 -29.36 28.74
C LEU A 108 -7.58 -29.79 30.19
N LYS A 109 -7.95 -28.96 31.18
CA LYS A 109 -7.82 -29.32 32.62
C LYS A 109 -8.73 -30.46 33.06
N ILE A 110 -9.88 -30.67 32.39
CA ILE A 110 -10.79 -31.79 32.68
C ILE A 110 -10.26 -33.13 32.10
N LEU A 111 -9.33 -33.06 31.13
CA LEU A 111 -8.71 -34.23 30.48
C LEU A 111 -7.38 -34.66 31.13
N THR A 112 -6.95 -34.00 32.22
CA THR A 112 -5.76 -34.37 32.98
C THR A 112 -6.19 -34.89 34.35
N ILE A 113 -6.65 -36.14 34.39
CA ILE A 113 -6.75 -36.99 35.59
C ILE A 113 -5.54 -37.92 35.57
#